data_AF-A0A2A3ZSN8-F1
#
_entry.id   AF-A0A2A3ZSN8-F1
#
_cell.length_a   1.000
_cell.length_b   1.000
_cell.length_c   1.000
_cell.angle_alpha   90.00
_cell.angle_beta   90.00
_cell.angle_gamma   90.00
#
_symmetry.space_group_name_H-M   'P 1'
#
loop_
_entity.id
_entity.type
_entity.pdbx_description
1 polymer ?
#
loop_
_entity_poly.entity_id
_entity_poly.type
_entity_poly.pdbx_seq_one_letter_code
_entity_poly.pdbx_strand_id
1 'polypeptide(L)'
;MRWELLYALQQRDLEGRSGLNAIYLRILYLKLRAASVESLVGQEACGWDAKMHANMRGFLKSIQWHIDEGHRQWLGPESQDPRLVLFRDLDLRTNRHTQYKTRALDLRKFSHEWVSDSLLGWVRATSRSPGEISIVERAWKIADAAIPQGRHDPRDLTISDMDLAIRAILRHSDNPQYQKKLILGIKKVLEHVRADERLRH
;
A
#
# COMPACT_ATOMS: atom_id res chain seq x y z
N MET A 1 6.33 -15.15 -19.23
CA MET A 1 7.12 -15.76 -18.13
C MET A 1 8.66 -15.64 -18.21
N ARG A 2 9.38 -16.31 -19.12
CA ARG A 2 10.87 -16.36 -19.08
C ARG A 2 11.53 -14.98 -19.18
N TRP A 3 10.98 -14.12 -20.04
CA TRP A 3 11.43 -12.73 -20.22
C TRP A 3 11.11 -11.85 -19.00
N GLU A 4 9.96 -12.05 -18.35
CA GLU A 4 9.58 -11.32 -17.13
C GLU A 4 10.55 -11.64 -15.98
N LEU A 5 10.87 -12.93 -15.79
CA LEU A 5 11.86 -13.35 -14.79
C LEU A 5 13.26 -12.82 -15.13
N LEU A 6 13.68 -12.89 -16.41
CA LEU A 6 14.96 -12.36 -16.84
C LEU A 6 15.06 -10.85 -16.60
N TYR A 7 14.03 -10.10 -16.97
CA TYR A 7 13.92 -8.66 -16.74
C TYR A 7 14.07 -8.35 -15.24
N ALA A 8 13.33 -9.05 -14.38
CA ALA A 8 13.41 -8.84 -12.94
C ALA A 8 14.82 -9.12 -12.36
N LEU A 9 15.52 -10.12 -12.89
CA LEU A 9 16.91 -10.41 -12.50
C LEU A 9 17.87 -9.31 -12.98
N GLN A 10 17.71 -8.83 -14.21
CA GLN A 10 18.50 -7.72 -14.75
C GLN A 10 18.30 -6.43 -13.94
N GLN A 11 17.06 -6.10 -13.58
CA GLN A 11 16.79 -4.91 -12.76
C GLN A 11 17.42 -5.01 -11.36
N ARG A 12 17.42 -6.19 -10.74
CA ARG A 12 18.11 -6.41 -9.46
C ARG A 12 19.63 -6.23 -9.57
N ASP A 13 20.21 -6.70 -10.67
CA ASP A 13 21.64 -6.55 -10.94
C ASP A 13 22.01 -5.07 -11.10
N LEU A 14 21.20 -4.32 -11.87
CA LEU A 14 21.35 -2.87 -12.03
C LEU A 14 21.22 -2.09 -10.71
N GLU A 15 20.41 -2.57 -9.76
CA GLU A 15 20.30 -2.01 -8.40
C GLU A 15 21.48 -2.36 -7.48
N GLY A 16 22.52 -3.04 -7.98
CA GLY A 16 23.66 -3.49 -7.17
C GLY A 16 23.32 -4.60 -6.19
N ARG A 17 22.18 -5.28 -6.37
CA ARG A 17 21.78 -6.45 -5.55
C ARG A 17 22.37 -7.73 -6.14
N SER A 18 23.69 -7.76 -6.24
CA SER A 18 24.47 -8.85 -6.86
C SER A 18 24.42 -10.19 -6.10
N GLY A 19 23.90 -10.20 -4.87
CA GLY A 19 23.62 -11.41 -4.11
C GLY A 19 22.46 -12.21 -4.69
N LEU A 20 22.72 -12.99 -5.74
CA LEU A 20 21.77 -13.94 -6.29
C LEU A 20 22.02 -15.34 -5.71
N ASN A 21 21.10 -15.82 -4.88
CA ASN A 21 21.18 -17.22 -4.42
C ASN A 21 20.71 -18.14 -5.56
N ALA A 22 21.66 -18.84 -6.19
CA ALA A 22 21.42 -19.75 -7.30
C ALA A 22 20.38 -20.85 -6.95
N ILE A 23 20.33 -21.28 -5.69
CA ILE A 23 19.34 -22.26 -5.21
C ILE A 23 17.94 -21.66 -5.28
N TYR A 24 17.75 -20.42 -4.82
CA TYR A 24 16.45 -19.74 -4.87
C TYR A 24 15.97 -19.54 -6.31
N LEU A 25 16.87 -19.16 -7.22
CA LEU A 25 16.55 -19.01 -8.63
C LEU A 25 16.17 -20.34 -9.28
N ARG A 26 16.93 -21.42 -9.03
CA ARG A 26 16.64 -22.75 -9.57
C ARG A 26 15.29 -23.27 -9.08
N ILE A 27 15.00 -23.12 -7.79
CA ILE A 27 13.73 -23.50 -7.19
C ILE A 27 12.57 -22.71 -7.83
N LEU A 28 12.73 -21.39 -7.98
CA LEU A 28 11.74 -20.53 -8.64
C LEU A 28 11.48 -20.99 -10.08
N TYR A 29 12.53 -21.13 -10.90
CA TYR A 29 12.42 -21.53 -12.30
C TYR A 29 11.71 -22.89 -12.48
N LEU A 30 12.06 -23.88 -11.66
CA LEU A 30 11.45 -25.21 -11.74
C LEU A 30 9.96 -25.19 -11.40
N LYS A 31 9.55 -24.44 -10.37
CA LYS A 31 8.13 -24.31 -10.02
C LYS A 31 7.34 -23.57 -11.09
N LEU A 32 7.89 -22.49 -11.61
CA LEU A 32 7.29 -21.72 -12.69
C LEU A 32 7.07 -22.58 -13.94
N ARG A 33 8.05 -23.42 -14.28
CA ARG A 33 7.91 -24.39 -15.38
C ARG A 33 6.80 -25.40 -15.13
N ALA A 34 6.63 -25.87 -13.88
CA ALA A 34 5.60 -26.85 -13.52
C ALA A 34 4.19 -26.25 -13.52
N ALA A 35 4.05 -24.99 -13.10
CA ALA A 35 2.76 -24.32 -12.96
C ALA A 35 2.14 -23.84 -14.28
N SER A 36 2.86 -23.95 -15.41
CA SER A 36 2.39 -23.57 -16.76
C SER A 36 1.74 -22.17 -16.84
N VAL A 37 2.27 -21.22 -16.04
CA VAL A 37 1.73 -19.87 -15.99
C VAL A 37 2.25 -19.06 -17.17
N GLU A 38 1.36 -18.41 -17.92
CA GLU A 38 1.72 -17.62 -19.10
C GLU A 38 2.41 -16.29 -18.72
N SER A 39 1.95 -15.65 -17.63
CA SER A 39 2.49 -14.39 -17.10
C SER A 39 2.59 -14.39 -15.58
N LEU A 40 3.65 -13.77 -15.06
CA LEU A 40 3.85 -13.54 -13.62
C LEU A 40 3.27 -12.21 -13.14
N VAL A 41 2.76 -11.38 -14.04
CA VAL A 41 2.17 -10.09 -13.69
C VAL A 41 0.98 -10.28 -12.75
N GLY A 42 0.93 -9.50 -11.67
CA GLY A 42 -0.19 -9.49 -10.73
C GLY A 42 -0.34 -10.76 -9.89
N GLN A 43 0.60 -11.70 -9.98
CA GLN A 43 0.59 -12.90 -9.15
C GLN A 43 1.06 -12.57 -7.73
N GLU A 44 0.36 -13.06 -6.71
CA GLU A 44 0.83 -12.90 -5.32
C GLU A 44 2.06 -13.76 -5.09
N ALA A 45 3.23 -13.10 -5.12
CA ALA A 45 4.54 -13.69 -4.85
C ALA A 45 4.81 -14.99 -5.65
N CYS A 46 4.34 -15.08 -6.90
CA CYS A 46 4.41 -16.29 -7.75
C CYS A 46 3.69 -17.54 -7.17
N GLY A 47 2.73 -17.38 -6.23
CA GLY A 47 1.96 -18.48 -5.62
C GLY A 47 2.61 -19.21 -4.44
N TRP A 48 3.35 -18.53 -3.55
CA TRP A 48 4.18 -19.20 -2.53
C TRP A 48 3.72 -19.00 -1.08
N ASP A 49 3.85 -20.07 -0.30
CA ASP A 49 3.37 -20.24 1.08
C ASP A 49 4.09 -19.34 2.10
N ALA A 50 3.35 -18.89 3.11
CA ALA A 50 3.81 -18.14 4.28
C ALA A 50 4.95 -18.85 5.03
N LYS A 51 5.02 -20.19 4.97
CA LYS A 51 6.01 -21.03 5.66
C LYS A 51 7.45 -20.94 5.13
N MET A 52 7.72 -20.21 4.06
CA MET A 52 9.06 -20.10 3.48
C MET A 52 10.06 -19.32 4.34
N HIS A 53 11.36 -19.59 4.16
CA HIS A 53 12.43 -18.82 4.80
C HIS A 53 12.36 -17.32 4.45
N ALA A 54 12.63 -16.45 5.42
CA ALA A 54 12.46 -14.99 5.28
C ALA A 54 13.23 -14.38 4.10
N ASN A 55 14.47 -14.82 3.89
CA ASN A 55 15.31 -14.34 2.77
C ASN A 55 14.72 -14.73 1.41
N MET A 56 14.13 -15.92 1.31
CA MET A 56 13.51 -16.38 0.07
C MET A 56 12.21 -15.61 -0.20
N ARG A 57 11.41 -15.31 0.82
CA ARG A 57 10.25 -14.42 0.69
C ARG A 57 10.65 -13.01 0.23
N GLY A 58 11.74 -12.46 0.79
CA GLY A 58 12.27 -11.16 0.39
C GLY A 58 12.75 -11.15 -1.07
N PHE A 59 13.43 -12.22 -1.49
CA PHE A 59 13.84 -12.41 -2.88
C PHE A 59 12.62 -12.46 -3.83
N LEU A 60 11.63 -13.30 -3.54
CA LEU A 60 10.43 -13.45 -4.37
C LEU A 60 9.62 -12.15 -4.45
N LYS A 61 9.44 -11.45 -3.33
CA LYS A 61 8.77 -10.13 -3.33
C LYS A 61 9.48 -9.11 -4.21
N SER A 62 10.82 -9.13 -4.20
CA SER A 62 11.61 -8.25 -5.07
C SER A 62 11.46 -8.62 -6.54
N ILE A 63 11.49 -9.92 -6.89
CA ILE A 63 11.28 -10.37 -8.27
C ILE A 63 9.88 -9.95 -8.75
N GLN A 64 8.84 -10.27 -7.98
CA GLN A 64 7.46 -9.92 -8.30
C GLN A 64 7.31 -8.40 -8.50
N TRP A 65 7.90 -7.59 -7.62
CA TRP A 65 7.87 -6.14 -7.73
C TRP A 65 8.48 -5.62 -9.03
N HIS A 66 9.63 -6.16 -9.47
CA HIS A 66 10.23 -5.73 -10.73
C HIS A 66 9.36 -6.13 -11.93
N ILE A 67 8.75 -7.32 -11.90
CA ILE A 67 7.84 -7.78 -12.96
C ILE A 67 6.64 -6.85 -13.06
N ASP A 68 5.95 -6.65 -11.93
CA ASP A 68 4.76 -5.80 -11.88
C ASP A 68 5.11 -4.35 -12.26
N GLU A 69 6.29 -3.88 -11.88
CA GLU A 69 6.73 -2.55 -12.25
C GLU A 69 7.06 -2.41 -13.74
N GLY A 70 7.81 -3.35 -14.30
CA GLY A 70 8.10 -3.33 -15.74
C GLY A 70 6.82 -3.36 -16.56
N HIS A 71 5.85 -4.18 -16.14
CA HIS A 71 4.53 -4.22 -16.75
C HIS A 71 3.77 -2.91 -16.61
N ARG A 72 3.78 -2.28 -15.42
CA ARG A 72 3.13 -0.98 -15.20
C ARG A 72 3.75 0.13 -16.06
N GLN A 73 5.08 0.19 -16.14
CA GLN A 73 5.77 1.15 -17.00
C GLN A 73 5.42 0.95 -18.47
N TRP A 74 5.30 -0.32 -18.91
CA TRP A 74 4.90 -0.68 -20.27
C TRP A 74 3.46 -0.29 -20.59
N LEU A 75 2.51 -0.50 -19.65
CA LEU A 75 1.10 -0.11 -19.82
C LEU A 75 0.89 1.41 -19.85
N GLY A 76 1.84 2.19 -19.34
CA GLY A 76 1.75 3.64 -19.29
C GLY A 76 0.82 4.20 -18.20
N PRO A 77 0.67 5.53 -18.13
CA PRO A 77 -0.07 6.20 -17.05
C PRO A 77 -1.58 5.96 -17.08
N GLU A 78 -2.17 5.78 -18.26
CA GLU A 78 -3.63 5.70 -18.45
C GLU A 78 -4.25 4.40 -17.92
N SER A 79 -3.46 3.34 -17.79
CA SER A 79 -3.92 2.05 -17.28
C SER A 79 -3.83 1.92 -15.75
N GLN A 80 -3.41 2.98 -15.03
CA GLN A 80 -3.17 2.91 -13.59
C GLN A 80 -4.46 3.19 -12.81
N ASP A 81 -4.82 2.28 -11.90
CA ASP A 81 -5.93 2.51 -10.98
C ASP A 81 -5.59 3.69 -10.07
N PRO A 82 -6.34 4.81 -10.14
CA PRO A 82 -6.06 6.02 -9.35
C PRO A 82 -6.20 5.78 -7.84
N ARG A 83 -6.88 4.71 -7.43
CA ARG A 83 -7.08 4.31 -6.03
C ARG A 83 -5.99 3.38 -5.51
N LEU A 84 -5.00 2.99 -6.32
CA LEU A 84 -3.85 2.21 -5.89
C LEU A 84 -2.56 3.01 -6.05
N VAL A 85 -2.14 3.69 -4.97
CA VAL A 85 -1.01 4.62 -5.03
C VAL A 85 0.24 4.00 -4.44
N LEU A 86 1.27 3.81 -5.28
CA LEU A 86 2.51 3.19 -4.83
C LEU A 86 3.36 4.18 -4.03
N PHE A 87 3.93 3.72 -2.92
CA PHE A 87 4.69 4.59 -2.01
C PHE A 87 5.89 5.24 -2.67
N ARG A 88 6.50 4.60 -3.67
CA ARG A 88 7.61 5.18 -4.42
C ARG A 88 7.19 6.34 -5.33
N ASP A 89 5.91 6.40 -5.70
CA ASP A 89 5.34 7.45 -6.56
C ASP A 89 4.94 8.68 -5.70
N LEU A 90 5.17 8.61 -4.39
CA LEU A 90 4.95 9.68 -3.43
C LEU A 90 6.27 10.33 -3.03
N ASP A 91 6.21 11.63 -2.73
CA ASP A 91 7.29 12.31 -2.02
C ASP A 91 7.27 11.86 -0.55
N LEU A 92 8.29 11.10 -0.14
CA LEU A 92 8.39 10.52 1.20
C LEU A 92 9.59 11.06 1.98
N ARG A 93 9.35 11.45 3.24
CA ARG A 93 10.32 12.14 4.11
C ARG A 93 11.58 11.32 4.42
N THR A 94 11.53 10.00 4.26
CA THR A 94 12.68 9.12 4.45
C THR A 94 12.46 7.80 3.72
N ASN A 95 13.20 7.57 2.62
CA ASN A 95 13.05 6.37 1.79
C ASN A 95 14.31 5.49 1.74
N ARG A 96 15.08 5.41 2.84
CA ARG A 96 16.29 4.55 2.88
C ARG A 96 15.99 3.06 2.95
N HIS A 97 14.77 2.65 3.32
CA HIS A 97 14.43 1.24 3.46
C HIS A 97 13.70 0.71 2.22
N THR A 98 14.37 -0.18 1.47
CA THR A 98 13.79 -0.84 0.28
C THR A 98 12.43 -1.49 0.55
N GLN A 99 12.16 -1.93 1.77
CA GLN A 99 10.89 -2.59 2.14
C GLN A 99 9.63 -1.76 1.85
N TYR A 100 9.76 -0.44 1.67
CA TYR A 100 8.65 0.45 1.35
C TYR A 100 8.46 0.67 -0.16
N LYS A 101 9.42 0.30 -1.02
CA LYS A 101 9.29 0.43 -2.48
C LYS A 101 8.16 -0.44 -3.07
N THR A 102 7.86 -1.56 -2.41
CA THR A 102 6.81 -2.50 -2.82
C THR A 102 5.47 -2.26 -2.12
N ARG A 103 5.37 -1.20 -1.31
CA ARG A 103 4.13 -0.88 -0.59
C ARG A 103 3.26 0.05 -1.41
N ALA A 104 1.96 -0.13 -1.26
CA ALA A 104 0.92 0.68 -1.87
C ALA A 104 -0.01 1.20 -0.78
N LEU A 105 -0.52 2.40 -0.97
CA LEU A 105 -1.72 2.91 -0.35
C LEU A 105 -2.89 2.37 -1.19
N ASP A 106 -3.63 1.42 -0.63
CA ASP A 106 -4.77 0.82 -1.33
C ASP A 106 -6.07 1.47 -0.86
N LEU A 107 -6.59 2.37 -1.69
CA LEU A 107 -7.82 3.13 -1.46
C LEU A 107 -9.08 2.43 -2.00
N ARG A 108 -8.95 1.28 -2.67
CA ARG A 108 -10.09 0.60 -3.33
C ARG A 108 -11.09 -0.01 -2.34
N LYS A 109 -10.69 -0.17 -1.08
CA LYS A 109 -11.48 -0.80 -0.02
C LYS A 109 -12.22 0.18 0.89
N PHE A 110 -12.21 1.47 0.55
CA PHE A 110 -13.01 2.47 1.26
C PHE A 110 -14.43 2.50 0.70
N SER A 111 -15.40 2.51 1.61
CA SER A 111 -16.82 2.58 1.28
C SER A 111 -17.21 4.01 0.92
N HIS A 112 -16.63 4.99 1.62
CA HIS A 112 -16.91 6.41 1.39
C HIS A 112 -15.83 7.04 0.50
N GLU A 113 -16.24 7.55 -0.66
CA GLU A 113 -15.32 8.12 -1.66
C GLU A 113 -14.56 9.35 -1.12
N TRP A 114 -15.23 10.20 -0.34
CA TRP A 114 -14.59 11.35 0.27
C TRP A 114 -13.45 10.97 1.21
N VAL A 115 -13.50 9.79 1.85
CA VAL A 115 -12.41 9.30 2.70
C VAL A 115 -11.18 8.99 1.85
N SER A 116 -11.37 8.28 0.73
CA SER A 116 -10.27 7.98 -0.19
C SER A 116 -9.65 9.24 -0.78
N ASP A 117 -10.48 10.21 -1.17
CA ASP A 117 -10.01 11.49 -1.73
C ASP A 117 -9.28 12.32 -0.69
N SER A 118 -9.84 12.41 0.53
CA SER A 118 -9.22 13.14 1.65
C SER A 118 -7.88 12.53 2.05
N LEU A 119 -7.80 11.20 2.07
CA LEU A 119 -6.56 10.49 2.39
C LEU A 119 -5.52 10.71 1.28
N LEU A 120 -5.93 10.66 0.02
CA LEU A 120 -5.05 10.92 -1.12
C LEU A 120 -4.51 12.36 -1.12
N GLY A 121 -5.39 13.34 -0.91
CA GLY A 121 -5.02 14.75 -0.76
C GLY A 121 -4.02 14.96 0.38
N TRP A 122 -4.33 14.39 1.55
CA TRP A 122 -3.46 14.49 2.74
C TRP A 122 -2.08 13.89 2.52
N VAL A 123 -2.00 12.74 1.83
CA VAL A 123 -0.73 12.08 1.50
C VAL A 123 0.09 12.91 0.52
N ARG A 124 -0.56 13.56 -0.47
CA ARG A 124 0.12 14.36 -1.50
C ARG A 124 0.50 15.77 -1.03
N ALA A 125 -0.18 16.31 -0.03
CA ALA A 125 0.02 17.70 0.40
C ALA A 125 1.42 17.98 0.97
N THR A 126 2.06 17.00 1.61
CA THR A 126 3.37 17.17 2.27
C THR A 126 4.13 15.85 2.33
N SER A 127 5.46 15.91 2.32
CA SER A 127 6.30 14.71 2.42
C SER A 127 6.12 14.00 3.77
N ARG A 128 5.61 12.75 3.75
CA ARG A 128 5.32 11.94 4.96
C ARG A 128 6.19 10.70 5.06
N SER A 129 6.27 10.12 6.25
CA SER A 129 6.98 8.84 6.41
C SER A 129 6.07 7.64 6.00
N PRO A 130 6.63 6.57 5.40
CA PRO A 130 5.86 5.36 5.09
C PRO A 130 5.07 4.79 6.27
N GLY A 131 5.69 4.77 7.45
CA GLY A 131 5.06 4.23 8.66
C GLY A 131 3.87 5.08 9.11
N GLU A 132 3.96 6.41 8.96
CA GLU A 132 2.84 7.31 9.22
C GLU A 132 1.70 7.06 8.25
N ILE A 133 1.96 6.99 6.94
CA ILE A 133 0.94 6.70 5.92
C ILE A 133 0.23 5.38 6.23
N SER A 134 0.97 4.31 6.53
CA SER A 134 0.37 3.01 6.87
C SER A 134 -0.48 3.04 8.15
N ILE A 135 -0.09 3.82 9.17
CA ILE A 135 -0.90 3.97 10.40
C ILE A 135 -2.19 4.72 10.09
N VAL A 136 -2.11 5.81 9.32
CA VAL A 136 -3.27 6.64 8.96
C VAL A 136 -4.23 5.89 8.04
N GLU A 137 -3.72 5.22 7.01
CA GLU A 137 -4.50 4.34 6.13
C GLU A 137 -5.26 3.30 6.95
N ARG A 138 -4.59 2.63 7.90
CA ARG A 138 -5.24 1.63 8.75
C ARG A 138 -6.29 2.25 9.66
N ALA A 139 -6.02 3.40 10.26
CA ALA A 139 -6.98 4.10 11.10
C ALA A 139 -8.27 4.41 10.32
N TRP A 140 -8.11 4.94 9.10
CA TRP A 140 -9.24 5.25 8.25
C TRP A 140 -9.97 4.02 7.71
N LYS A 141 -9.27 2.91 7.42
CA LYS A 141 -9.95 1.65 7.05
C LYS A 141 -10.87 1.14 8.15
N ILE A 142 -10.46 1.29 9.41
CA ILE A 142 -11.28 0.90 10.57
C ILE A 142 -12.45 1.89 10.75
N ALA A 143 -12.18 3.20 10.61
CA ALA A 143 -13.18 4.24 10.78
C ALA A 143 -14.26 4.18 9.69
N ASP A 144 -13.86 4.07 8.42
CA ASP A 144 -14.73 4.00 7.26
C ASP A 144 -15.74 2.85 7.35
N ALA A 145 -15.29 1.68 7.79
CA ALA A 145 -16.15 0.52 8.01
C ALA A 145 -17.17 0.73 9.14
N ALA A 146 -16.95 1.69 10.04
CA ALA A 146 -17.84 2.00 11.17
C ALA A 146 -18.77 3.19 10.90
N ILE A 147 -18.46 4.03 9.90
CA ILE A 147 -19.28 5.18 9.53
C ILE A 147 -20.52 4.69 8.74
N PRO A 148 -21.72 5.22 9.00
CA PRO A 148 -22.91 4.87 8.23
C PRO A 148 -22.80 5.27 6.76
N GLN A 149 -23.27 4.41 5.84
CA GLN A 149 -23.16 4.59 4.38
C GLN A 149 -23.80 5.88 3.83
N GLY A 150 -24.74 6.49 4.56
CA GLY A 150 -25.39 7.74 4.16
C GLY A 150 -24.57 9.01 4.40
N ARG A 151 -23.27 8.89 4.71
CA ARG A 151 -22.35 10.01 4.95
C ARG A 151 -21.46 10.24 3.73
N HIS A 152 -21.98 11.02 2.77
CA HIS A 152 -21.34 11.22 1.48
C HIS A 152 -20.32 12.37 1.49
N ASP A 153 -20.37 13.25 2.49
CA ASP A 153 -19.44 14.36 2.66
C ASP A 153 -18.81 14.39 4.07
N PRO A 154 -17.55 14.85 4.23
CA PRO A 154 -16.96 15.08 5.56
C PRO A 154 -17.82 15.94 6.49
N ARG A 155 -18.62 16.87 5.96
CA ARG A 155 -19.52 17.77 6.70
C ARG A 155 -20.73 17.06 7.28
N ASP A 156 -21.10 15.91 6.73
CA ASP A 156 -22.22 15.10 7.22
C ASP A 156 -21.86 14.36 8.52
N LEU A 157 -20.58 14.31 8.88
CA LEU A 157 -20.11 13.64 10.08
C LEU A 157 -20.63 14.32 11.34
N THR A 158 -21.44 13.58 12.07
CA THR A 158 -21.89 13.97 13.41
C THR A 158 -20.89 13.54 14.48
N ILE A 159 -21.05 14.09 15.69
CA ILE A 159 -20.30 13.63 16.87
C ILE A 159 -20.51 12.12 17.09
N SER A 160 -21.74 11.64 16.88
CA SER A 160 -22.05 10.22 17.07
C SER A 160 -21.34 9.32 16.06
N ASP A 161 -21.16 9.77 14.81
CA ASP A 161 -20.44 9.00 13.79
C ASP A 161 -18.96 8.88 14.17
N MET A 162 -18.37 9.95 14.72
CA MET A 162 -17.00 9.94 15.22
C MET A 162 -16.82 9.03 16.44
N ASP A 163 -17.81 8.99 17.34
CA ASP A 163 -17.79 8.05 18.46
C ASP A 163 -17.83 6.59 18.00
N LEU A 164 -18.58 6.28 16.94
CA LEU A 164 -18.59 4.94 16.34
C LEU A 164 -17.21 4.56 15.78
N ALA A 165 -16.57 5.48 15.05
CA ALA A 165 -15.22 5.28 14.54
C ALA A 165 -14.19 5.07 15.66
N ILE A 166 -14.25 5.87 16.73
CA ILE A 166 -13.36 5.72 17.90
C ILE A 166 -13.61 4.38 18.59
N ARG A 167 -14.87 4.01 18.85
CA ARG A 167 -15.22 2.69 19.44
C ARG A 167 -14.76 1.53 18.57
N ALA A 168 -14.78 1.67 17.25
CA ALA A 168 -14.23 0.66 16.34
C ALA A 168 -12.71 0.50 16.51
N ILE A 169 -11.96 1.60 16.65
CA ILE A 169 -10.52 1.56 16.96
C ILE A 169 -10.26 0.90 18.32
N LEU A 170 -11.02 1.27 19.35
CA LEU A 170 -10.82 0.72 20.69
C LEU A 170 -11.05 -0.80 20.71
N ARG A 171 -12.03 -1.30 19.95
CA ARG A 171 -12.30 -2.73 19.79
C ARG A 171 -11.26 -3.46 18.91
N HIS A 172 -10.54 -2.75 18.05
CA HIS A 172 -9.59 -3.35 17.12
C HIS A 172 -8.27 -3.78 17.80
N SER A 173 -7.91 -3.17 18.93
CA SER A 173 -6.63 -3.45 19.60
C SER A 173 -6.69 -3.07 21.07
N ASP A 174 -6.21 -3.93 21.96
CA ASP A 174 -6.13 -3.64 23.40
C ASP A 174 -4.94 -2.76 23.81
N ASN A 175 -4.01 -2.48 22.88
CA ASN A 175 -2.84 -1.64 23.16
C ASN A 175 -3.19 -0.13 23.16
N PRO A 176 -3.14 0.58 24.30
CA PRO A 176 -3.57 1.99 24.39
C PRO A 176 -2.68 2.94 23.58
N GLN A 177 -1.37 2.67 23.50
CA GLN A 177 -0.46 3.50 22.72
C GLN A 177 -0.75 3.38 21.22
N TYR A 178 -1.13 2.20 20.78
CA TYR A 178 -1.49 1.95 19.39
C TYR A 178 -2.87 2.54 19.05
N GLN A 179 -3.87 2.39 19.93
CA GLN A 179 -5.16 3.07 19.82
C GLN A 179 -4.98 4.59 19.66
N LYS A 180 -4.15 5.21 20.52
CA LYS A 180 -3.84 6.64 20.43
C LYS A 180 -3.25 7.02 19.07
N LYS A 181 -2.33 6.21 18.52
CA LYS A 181 -1.76 6.45 17.17
C LYS A 181 -2.82 6.39 16.08
N LEU A 182 -3.76 5.44 16.15
CA LEU A 182 -4.85 5.33 15.18
C LEU A 182 -5.82 6.52 15.28
N ILE A 183 -6.24 6.89 16.49
CA ILE A 183 -7.13 8.04 16.71
C ILE A 183 -6.49 9.34 16.20
N LEU A 184 -5.19 9.55 16.48
CA LEU A 184 -4.44 10.68 15.94
C LEU A 184 -4.36 10.63 14.41
N GLY A 185 -4.33 9.45 13.79
CA GLY A 185 -4.36 9.28 12.35
C GLY A 185 -5.65 9.80 11.72
N ILE A 186 -6.80 9.51 12.33
CA ILE A 186 -8.10 10.07 11.90
C ILE A 186 -8.05 11.60 11.97
N LYS A 187 -7.65 12.13 13.13
CA LYS A 187 -7.60 13.57 13.38
C LYS A 187 -6.78 14.32 12.33
N LYS A 188 -5.61 13.80 11.95
CA LYS A 188 -4.71 14.43 10.97
C LYS A 188 -5.34 14.64 9.59
N VAL A 189 -6.17 13.71 9.12
CA VAL A 189 -6.82 13.84 7.81
C VAL A 189 -8.00 14.82 7.91
N LEU A 190 -8.80 14.74 8.97
CA LEU A 190 -9.89 15.70 9.19
C LEU A 190 -9.38 17.14 9.33
N GLU A 191 -8.25 17.35 10.00
CA GLU A 191 -7.63 18.68 10.10
C GLU A 191 -7.20 19.22 8.73
N HIS A 192 -6.66 18.35 7.87
CA HIS A 192 -6.31 18.73 6.50
C HIS A 192 -7.52 19.06 5.65
N VAL A 193 -8.57 18.23 5.69
CA VAL A 193 -9.83 18.50 4.96
C VAL A 193 -10.39 19.87 5.36
N ARG A 194 -10.49 20.14 6.67
CA ARG A 194 -10.98 21.42 7.19
C ARG A 194 -10.11 22.61 6.78
N ALA A 195 -8.79 22.42 6.67
CA ALA A 195 -7.88 23.48 6.23
C ALA A 195 -8.03 23.75 4.72
N ASP A 196 -8.13 22.71 3.90
CA ASP A 196 -8.33 22.81 2.46
C ASP A 196 -9.66 23.48 2.11
N GLU A 197 -10.74 23.17 2.85
CA GLU A 197 -12.04 23.83 2.68
C GLU A 197 -11.98 25.34 2.95
N ARG A 198 -11.23 25.75 3.98
CA ARG A 198 -11.05 27.17 4.31
C ARG A 198 -10.26 27.94 3.26
N LEU A 199 -9.45 27.25 2.46
CA LEU A 199 -8.68 27.85 1.37
C LEU A 199 -9.50 28.00 0.07
N ARG A 200 -10.68 27.35 -0.01
CA ARG A 200 -11.58 27.40 -1.18
C ARG A 200 -12.70 28.45 -1.07
N HIS A 201 -12.77 29.18 0.04
CA HIS A 201 -13.72 30.25 0.32
C HIS A 201 -12.98 31.57 0.55
#